data_AF-A0A2V9L549-F1
#
_entry.id   AF-A0A2V9L549-F1
#
_cell.length_a   1.000
_cell.length_b   1.000
_cell.length_c   1.000
_cell.angle_alpha   90.00
_cell.angle_beta   90.00
_cell.angle_gamma   90.00
#
_symmetry.space_group_name_H-M   'P 1'
#
loop_
_entity.id
_entity.type
_entity.pdbx_description
1 polymer ?
#
loop_
_entity_poly.entity_id
_entity_poly.type
_entity_poly.pdbx_seq_one_letter_code
_entity_poly.pdbx_strand_id
1 'polypeptide(L)'
;MLKRTPPNRYRTKNRLSVLPEPKGQTQIEFILSILTILFVIFWMWEVIMGVYTYNVLSDAAKEGIRYAIVHGSRNSNCSGPGVCGQGTVGQVSSTDSSGTNVANVVKGYAKYSLHDTSGMTVSVSYPDPQTLPGGTQVWNEAPSTVTVQLSYKYIPYLALPIQPTFNVRAQGRIVN
;
A
#
# COMPACT_ATOMS: atom_id res chain seq x y z
N MET A 1 -44.31 -92.57 33.24
CA MET A 1 -43.21 -91.67 32.85
C MET A 1 -43.55 -91.01 31.52
N LEU A 2 -43.97 -89.75 31.51
CA LEU A 2 -44.25 -88.99 30.28
C LEU A 2 -43.36 -87.75 30.24
N LYS A 3 -42.61 -87.66 29.14
CA LYS A 3 -41.47 -86.79 28.88
C LYS A 3 -41.94 -85.34 28.64
N ARG A 4 -41.53 -84.41 29.50
CA ARG A 4 -41.81 -82.97 29.32
C ARG A 4 -40.89 -82.40 28.23
N THR A 5 -41.48 -81.93 27.13
CA THR A 5 -40.79 -81.23 26.05
C THR A 5 -40.40 -79.82 26.53
N PRO A 6 -39.15 -79.34 26.34
CA PRO A 6 -38.76 -78.00 26.74
C PRO A 6 -39.30 -76.92 25.77
N PRO A 7 -39.51 -75.68 26.24
CA PRO A 7 -40.03 -74.59 25.42
C PRO A 7 -38.98 -74.09 24.41
N ASN A 8 -39.46 -73.92 23.18
CA ASN A 8 -38.72 -73.40 22.03
C ASN A 8 -38.24 -71.96 22.31
N ARG A 9 -36.93 -71.77 22.46
CA ARG A 9 -36.32 -70.45 22.62
C ARG A 9 -36.35 -69.72 21.28
N TYR A 10 -37.18 -68.68 21.19
CA TYR A 10 -37.15 -67.73 20.09
C TYR A 10 -35.75 -67.09 19.99
N ARG A 11 -35.04 -67.43 18.92
CA ARG A 11 -33.75 -66.86 18.54
C ARG A 11 -33.98 -65.43 18.04
N THR A 12 -33.88 -64.45 18.93
CA THR A 12 -33.82 -63.03 18.58
C THR A 12 -32.58 -62.82 17.71
N LYS A 13 -32.80 -62.66 16.42
CA LYS A 13 -31.77 -62.20 15.49
C LYS A 13 -31.50 -60.75 15.86
N ASN A 14 -30.41 -60.49 16.59
CA ASN A 14 -29.83 -59.16 16.68
C ASN A 14 -29.48 -58.73 15.25
N ARG A 15 -30.41 -58.00 14.62
CA ARG A 15 -30.11 -57.22 13.43
C ARG A 15 -29.17 -56.13 13.92
N LEU A 16 -27.87 -56.41 13.81
CA LEU A 16 -26.85 -55.39 13.85
C LEU A 16 -27.24 -54.39 12.76
N SER A 17 -27.72 -53.23 13.20
CA SER A 17 -28.12 -52.13 12.35
C SER A 17 -26.88 -51.70 11.57
N VAL A 18 -26.76 -52.18 10.33
CA VAL A 18 -25.92 -51.52 9.33
C VAL A 18 -26.58 -50.18 9.09
N LEU A 19 -26.12 -49.16 9.83
CA LEU A 19 -26.51 -47.79 9.59
C LEU A 19 -26.12 -47.49 8.14
N PRO A 20 -27.03 -46.93 7.32
CA PRO A 20 -26.72 -46.56 5.95
C PRO A 20 -25.51 -45.61 5.99
N GLU A 21 -24.44 -45.95 5.26
CA GLU A 21 -23.31 -45.03 5.09
C GLU A 21 -23.84 -43.70 4.53
N PRO A 22 -23.47 -42.55 5.14
CA PRO A 22 -23.94 -41.26 4.69
C PRO A 22 -23.36 -40.95 3.30
N LYS A 23 -24.16 -41.23 2.27
CA LYS A 23 -23.86 -40.87 0.89
C LYS A 23 -23.79 -39.35 0.79
N GLY A 24 -22.61 -38.80 0.46
CA GLY A 24 -22.39 -37.36 0.27
C GLY A 24 -21.35 -36.72 1.18
N GLN A 25 -20.84 -37.44 2.20
CA GLN A 25 -19.79 -36.92 3.09
C GLN A 25 -18.54 -36.43 2.33
N THR A 26 -18.07 -37.21 1.35
CA THR A 26 -16.91 -36.86 0.52
C THR A 26 -17.15 -35.63 -0.36
N GLN A 27 -18.38 -35.37 -0.79
CA GLN A 27 -18.70 -34.17 -1.58
C GLN A 27 -18.62 -32.91 -0.72
N ILE A 28 -19.14 -32.95 0.51
CA ILE A 28 -19.11 -31.81 1.44
C ILE A 28 -17.65 -31.52 1.85
N GLU A 29 -16.86 -32.56 2.12
CA GLU A 29 -15.44 -32.42 2.44
C GLU A 29 -14.64 -31.79 1.28
N PHE A 30 -14.93 -32.19 0.05
CA PHE A 30 -14.32 -31.58 -1.14
C PHE A 30 -14.71 -30.10 -1.31
N ILE A 31 -16.00 -29.76 -1.13
CA ILE A 31 -16.49 -28.37 -1.25
C ILE A 31 -15.88 -27.48 -0.16
N LEU A 32 -15.82 -27.95 1.08
CA LEU A 32 -15.18 -27.20 2.16
C LEU A 32 -13.69 -27.00 1.90
N SER A 33 -13.00 -28.03 1.42
CA SER A 33 -11.58 -27.94 1.09
C SER A 33 -11.31 -26.92 -0.01
N ILE A 34 -12.06 -26.95 -1.11
CA ILE A 34 -11.86 -26.02 -2.23
C ILE A 34 -12.23 -24.58 -1.86
N LEU A 35 -13.29 -24.36 -1.07
CA LEU A 35 -13.66 -23.02 -0.58
C LEU A 35 -12.58 -22.45 0.34
N THR A 36 -12.00 -23.30 1.21
CA THR A 36 -10.92 -22.88 2.11
C THR A 36 -9.67 -22.51 1.32
N ILE A 37 -9.31 -23.28 0.29
CA ILE A 37 -8.16 -23.00 -0.58
C ILE A 37 -8.37 -21.69 -1.36
N LEU A 38 -9.56 -21.49 -1.96
CA LEU A 38 -9.87 -20.26 -2.69
C LEU A 38 -9.78 -19.03 -1.78
N PHE A 39 -10.29 -19.13 -0.55
CA PHE A 39 -10.17 -18.06 0.44
C PHE A 39 -8.70 -17.69 0.72
N VAL A 40 -7.85 -18.69 0.92
CA VAL A 40 -6.41 -18.47 1.16
C VAL A 40 -5.72 -17.85 -0.06
N ILE A 41 -6.05 -18.29 -1.28
CA ILE A 41 -5.47 -17.73 -2.51
C ILE A 41 -5.85 -16.25 -2.66
N PHE A 42 -7.13 -15.90 -2.51
CA PHE A 42 -7.57 -14.51 -2.60
C PHE A 42 -6.96 -13.64 -1.50
N TRP A 43 -6.85 -14.17 -0.29
CA TRP A 43 -6.21 -13.46 0.82
C TRP A 43 -4.72 -13.21 0.56
N MET A 44 -3.99 -14.21 0.08
CA MET A 44 -2.57 -14.07 -0.24
C MET A 44 -2.36 -13.09 -1.40
N TRP A 45 -3.20 -13.16 -2.43
CA TRP A 45 -3.16 -12.23 -3.56
C TRP A 45 -3.35 -10.78 -3.11
N GLU A 46 -4.32 -10.52 -2.22
CA GLU A 46 -4.57 -9.19 -1.65
C GLU A 46 -3.36 -8.66 -0.88
N VAL A 47 -2.71 -9.51 -0.06
CA VAL A 47 -1.50 -9.12 0.69
C VAL A 47 -0.34 -8.80 -0.26
N ILE A 48 -0.14 -9.59 -1.32
CA ILE A 48 0.90 -9.35 -2.33
C ILE A 48 0.67 -8.01 -3.02
N MET A 49 -0.56 -7.70 -3.42
CA MET A 49 -0.91 -6.42 -4.04
C MET A 49 -0.73 -5.22 -3.09
N GLY A 50 -1.05 -5.41 -1.81
CA GLY A 50 -0.81 -4.40 -0.78
C GLY A 50 0.68 -4.05 -0.62
N VAL A 51 1.55 -5.07 -0.55
CA VAL A 51 3.00 -4.87 -0.47
C VAL A 51 3.56 -4.25 -1.75
N TYR A 52 3.09 -4.70 -2.92
CA TYR A 52 3.46 -4.11 -4.21
C TYR A 52 3.15 -2.61 -4.25
N THR A 53 1.93 -2.23 -3.84
CA THR A 53 1.51 -0.83 -3.76
C THR A 53 2.44 -0.02 -2.86
N TYR A 54 2.74 -0.51 -1.66
CA TYR A 54 3.66 0.18 -0.74
C TYR A 54 5.05 0.43 -1.37
N ASN A 55 5.60 -0.57 -2.07
CA ASN A 55 6.90 -0.44 -2.72
C ASN A 55 6.88 0.62 -3.83
N VAL A 56 5.86 0.58 -4.70
CA VAL A 56 5.70 1.58 -5.77
C VAL A 56 5.57 3.00 -5.18
N LEU A 57 4.80 3.15 -4.10
CA LEU A 57 4.65 4.44 -3.41
C LEU A 57 5.97 4.93 -2.79
N SER A 58 6.78 4.02 -2.23
CA SER A 58 8.12 4.31 -1.72
C SER A 58 9.06 4.82 -2.81
N ASP A 59 9.06 4.17 -3.97
CA ASP A 59 9.89 4.57 -5.08
C ASP A 59 9.41 5.87 -5.73
N ALA A 60 8.09 6.08 -5.80
CA ALA A 60 7.51 7.35 -6.23
C ALA A 60 7.95 8.53 -5.34
N ALA A 61 7.99 8.34 -4.01
CA ALA A 61 8.46 9.36 -3.08
C ALA A 61 9.95 9.70 -3.28
N LYS A 62 10.80 8.68 -3.50
CA LYS A 62 12.24 8.88 -3.80
C LYS A 62 12.45 9.63 -5.10
N GLU A 63 11.64 9.35 -6.12
CA GLU A 63 11.75 10.03 -7.41
C GLU A 63 11.30 11.49 -7.35
N GLY A 64 10.27 11.79 -6.54
CA GLY A 64 9.92 13.17 -6.20
C GLY A 64 11.07 13.94 -5.56
N ILE A 65 11.83 13.29 -4.68
CA ILE A 65 13.02 13.90 -4.05
C ILE A 65 14.12 14.16 -5.07
N ARG A 66 14.41 13.19 -5.94
CA ARG A 66 15.40 13.40 -7.01
C ARG A 66 15.04 14.61 -7.87
N TYR A 67 13.76 14.78 -8.19
CA TYR A 67 13.28 15.97 -8.88
C TYR A 67 13.56 17.24 -8.06
N ALA A 68 13.19 17.27 -6.77
CA ALA A 68 13.40 18.43 -5.91
C ALA A 68 14.89 18.81 -5.75
N ILE A 69 15.77 17.82 -5.66
CA ILE A 69 17.22 18.02 -5.50
C ILE A 69 17.83 18.74 -6.72
N VAL A 70 17.35 18.43 -7.93
CA VAL A 70 17.86 19.02 -9.18
C VAL A 70 17.24 20.40 -9.46
N HIS A 71 16.02 20.62 -8.97
CA HIS A 71 15.26 21.86 -9.17
C HIS A 71 15.31 22.76 -7.93
N GLY A 72 16.51 22.90 -7.34
CA GLY A 72 16.77 23.93 -6.33
C GLY A 72 16.84 25.34 -6.94
N SER A 73 17.12 26.31 -6.09
CA SER A 73 17.12 27.77 -6.36
C SER A 73 18.01 28.23 -7.53
N ARG A 74 19.07 27.49 -7.89
CA ARG A 74 19.94 27.85 -9.04
C ARG A 74 19.39 27.42 -10.38
N ASN A 75 18.30 26.65 -10.40
CA ASN A 75 17.60 26.28 -11.62
C ASN A 75 16.66 27.42 -12.06
N SER A 76 16.50 27.61 -13.37
CA SER A 76 15.49 28.54 -13.91
C SER A 76 14.06 28.08 -13.65
N ASN A 77 13.85 26.76 -13.52
CA ASN A 77 12.58 26.11 -13.19
C ASN A 77 12.63 25.50 -11.78
N CYS A 78 12.95 26.30 -10.76
CA CYS A 78 13.06 25.79 -9.41
C CYS A 78 11.69 25.40 -8.80
N SER A 79 11.71 24.43 -7.89
CA SER A 79 10.56 24.00 -7.08
C SER A 79 10.84 24.22 -5.60
N GLY A 80 9.80 24.53 -4.85
CA GLY A 80 9.87 24.80 -3.42
C GLY A 80 9.90 26.31 -3.08
N PRO A 81 9.75 26.65 -1.80
CA PRO A 81 9.63 28.03 -1.37
C PRO A 81 10.98 28.76 -1.51
N GLY A 82 11.01 29.78 -2.34
CA GLY A 82 12.22 30.59 -2.48
C GLY A 82 12.29 31.33 -3.80
N VAL A 83 13.51 31.47 -4.30
CA VAL A 83 13.82 32.21 -5.51
C VAL A 83 14.52 31.28 -6.50
N CYS A 84 14.19 31.41 -7.77
CA CYS A 84 14.81 30.68 -8.87
C CYS A 84 15.86 31.55 -9.57
N GLY A 85 16.78 30.89 -10.27
CA GLY A 85 17.82 31.52 -11.09
C GLY A 85 18.92 32.21 -10.28
N GLN A 86 19.11 31.83 -9.01
CA GLN A 86 20.10 32.47 -8.16
C GLN A 86 21.53 32.26 -8.70
N GLY A 87 22.24 33.34 -8.99
CA GLY A 87 23.58 33.32 -9.63
C GLY A 87 23.58 33.65 -11.14
N THR A 88 22.42 33.91 -11.73
CA THR A 88 22.26 34.45 -13.10
C THR A 88 21.53 35.80 -13.05
N VAL A 89 21.66 36.62 -14.09
CA VAL A 89 21.04 37.95 -14.18
C VAL A 89 19.51 37.79 -14.24
N GLY A 90 18.83 37.96 -13.10
CA GLY A 90 17.38 37.90 -12.97
C GLY A 90 16.91 36.88 -11.91
N GLN A 91 16.92 37.30 -10.64
CA GLN A 91 16.30 36.54 -9.54
C GLN A 91 14.78 36.62 -9.69
N VAL A 92 14.11 35.47 -9.77
CA VAL A 92 12.65 35.40 -9.94
C VAL A 92 12.05 34.62 -8.78
N SER A 93 10.91 35.07 -8.23
CA SER A 93 10.19 34.29 -7.22
C SER A 93 9.80 32.92 -7.78
N SER A 94 9.95 31.87 -6.98
CA SER A 94 9.55 30.52 -7.38
C SER A 94 8.09 30.49 -7.82
N THR A 95 7.83 30.07 -9.05
CA THR A 95 6.46 29.85 -9.56
C THR A 95 5.82 28.62 -8.92
N ASP A 96 6.63 27.74 -8.33
CA ASP A 96 6.21 26.53 -7.62
C ASP A 96 6.62 26.54 -6.14
N SER A 97 6.16 27.53 -5.38
CA SER A 97 6.52 27.70 -3.96
C SER A 97 6.06 26.56 -3.06
N SER A 98 5.03 25.82 -3.44
CA SER A 98 4.49 24.68 -2.69
C SER A 98 5.12 23.33 -3.07
N GLY A 99 5.94 23.27 -4.11
CA GLY A 99 6.48 21.99 -4.62
C GLY A 99 5.42 21.13 -5.32
N THR A 100 4.46 21.76 -5.97
CA THR A 100 3.43 21.11 -6.80
C THR A 100 4.04 20.26 -7.90
N ASN A 101 5.15 20.68 -8.52
CA ASN A 101 5.82 19.86 -9.55
C ASN A 101 6.41 18.58 -8.94
N VAL A 102 7.00 18.68 -7.75
CA VAL A 102 7.47 17.51 -6.98
C VAL A 102 6.30 16.58 -6.69
N ALA A 103 5.17 17.12 -6.22
CA ALA A 103 3.97 16.33 -5.94
C ALA A 103 3.39 15.67 -7.22
N ASN A 104 3.47 16.34 -8.37
CA ASN A 104 3.03 15.81 -9.66
C ASN A 104 3.92 14.66 -10.14
N VAL A 105 5.23 14.75 -9.92
CA VAL A 105 6.16 13.64 -10.20
C VAL A 105 5.79 12.44 -9.33
N VAL A 106 5.62 12.63 -8.02
CA VAL A 106 5.20 11.55 -7.10
C VAL A 106 3.89 10.92 -7.55
N LYS A 107 2.86 11.74 -7.87
CA LYS A 107 1.58 11.24 -8.39
C LYS A 107 1.72 10.52 -9.73
N GLY A 108 2.64 10.96 -10.59
CA GLY A 108 2.94 10.31 -11.87
C GLY A 108 3.45 8.89 -11.69
N TYR A 109 4.40 8.68 -10.77
CA TYR A 109 4.92 7.35 -10.47
C TYR A 109 3.96 6.52 -9.62
N ALA A 110 3.18 7.13 -8.73
CA ALA A 110 2.20 6.43 -7.93
C ALA A 110 1.11 5.75 -8.77
N LYS A 111 0.80 6.25 -9.98
CA LYS A 111 -0.16 5.60 -10.90
C LYS A 111 0.22 4.17 -11.29
N TYR A 112 1.50 3.78 -11.15
CA TYR A 112 1.95 2.42 -11.41
C TYR A 112 1.59 1.43 -10.29
N SER A 113 0.96 1.90 -9.20
CA SER A 113 0.54 1.03 -8.09
C SER A 113 -0.69 0.18 -8.42
N LEU A 114 -1.29 0.32 -9.61
CA LEU A 114 -2.51 -0.39 -10.04
C LEU A 114 -3.74 -0.16 -9.16
N HIS A 115 -3.71 0.90 -8.34
CA HIS A 115 -4.82 1.33 -7.49
C HIS A 115 -5.32 2.72 -7.91
N ASP A 116 -6.55 3.05 -7.50
CA ASP A 116 -7.01 4.43 -7.57
C ASP A 116 -6.25 5.28 -6.55
N THR A 117 -5.41 6.18 -7.07
CA THR A 117 -4.60 7.12 -6.28
C THR A 117 -5.30 8.48 -6.07
N SER A 118 -6.57 8.63 -6.43
CA SER A 118 -7.32 9.90 -6.31
C SER A 118 -7.37 10.42 -4.88
N GLY A 119 -7.51 9.53 -3.89
CA GLY A 119 -7.50 9.84 -2.46
C GLY A 119 -6.11 9.99 -1.83
N MET A 120 -5.03 9.96 -2.63
CA MET A 120 -3.66 10.02 -2.14
C MET A 120 -3.25 11.47 -1.83
N THR A 121 -2.70 11.70 -0.63
CA THR A 121 -2.18 13.00 -0.23
C THR A 121 -0.67 13.00 -0.30
N VAL A 122 -0.10 13.93 -1.08
CA VAL A 122 1.34 14.19 -1.15
C VAL A 122 1.61 15.52 -0.46
N SER A 123 2.49 15.54 0.53
CA SER A 123 3.00 16.77 1.15
C SER A 123 4.50 16.87 0.95
N VAL A 124 4.93 18.05 0.51
CA VAL A 124 6.34 18.39 0.30
C VAL A 124 6.69 19.50 1.27
N SER A 125 7.79 19.35 2.00
CA SER A 125 8.22 20.30 3.03
C SER A 125 9.72 20.57 2.93
N TYR A 126 10.09 21.83 3.19
CA TYR A 126 11.45 22.34 3.18
C TYR A 126 11.73 22.94 4.57
N PRO A 127 12.18 22.12 5.53
CA PRO A 127 12.26 22.52 6.94
C PRO A 127 13.46 23.42 7.27
N ASP A 128 14.52 23.38 6.45
CA ASP A 128 15.79 24.03 6.77
C ASP A 128 16.04 25.18 5.78
N PRO A 129 16.06 26.46 6.21
CA PRO A 129 16.36 27.58 5.33
C PRO A 129 17.87 27.74 5.20
N GLN A 130 18.34 28.15 4.03
CA GLN A 130 19.63 28.81 3.91
C GLN A 130 19.47 30.32 4.04
N THR A 131 20.46 30.95 4.66
CA THR A 131 20.55 32.41 4.71
C THR A 131 21.58 32.85 3.68
N LEU A 132 21.15 33.63 2.71
CA LEU A 132 21.99 34.15 1.65
C LEU A 132 22.79 35.39 2.10
N PRO A 133 23.88 35.73 1.40
CA PRO A 133 24.53 37.04 1.56
C PRO A 133 23.50 38.17 1.37
N GLY A 134 23.26 38.96 2.42
CA GLY A 134 22.20 39.98 2.45
C GLY A 134 21.02 39.66 3.38
N GLY A 135 21.03 38.51 4.07
CA GLY A 135 20.06 38.17 5.12
C GLY A 135 18.73 37.58 4.61
N THR A 136 18.61 37.32 3.32
CA THR A 136 17.42 36.69 2.72
C THR A 136 17.40 35.18 3.02
N GLN A 137 16.29 34.68 3.57
CA GLN A 137 16.09 33.25 3.81
C GLN A 137 15.48 32.56 2.58
N VAL A 138 16.04 31.41 2.19
CA VAL A 138 15.61 30.62 1.03
C VAL A 138 15.55 29.15 1.43
N TRP A 139 14.46 28.46 1.10
CA TRP A 139 14.21 27.09 1.58
C TRP A 139 14.59 26.01 0.57
N ASN A 140 14.78 26.41 -0.69
CA ASN A 140 15.15 25.53 -1.80
C ASN A 140 16.60 25.73 -2.30
N GLU A 141 17.47 26.34 -1.49
CA GLU A 141 18.90 26.54 -1.81
C GLU A 141 19.75 25.40 -1.26
N ALA A 142 20.80 25.01 -1.97
CA ALA A 142 21.76 24.05 -1.45
C ALA A 142 22.53 24.62 -0.23
N PRO A 143 22.69 23.88 0.89
CA PRO A 143 22.39 22.46 1.11
C PRO A 143 21.11 22.19 1.93
N SER A 144 20.00 22.90 1.68
CA SER A 144 18.73 22.67 2.39
C SER A 144 18.15 21.28 2.17
N THR A 145 17.38 20.82 3.14
CA THR A 145 16.73 19.51 3.12
C THR A 145 15.33 19.60 2.51
N VAL A 146 14.93 18.55 1.78
CA VAL A 146 13.56 18.34 1.28
C VAL A 146 13.01 17.07 1.88
N THR A 147 11.77 17.12 2.36
CA THR A 147 11.02 15.95 2.82
C THR A 147 9.77 15.79 1.96
N VAL A 148 9.57 14.60 1.43
CA VAL A 148 8.35 14.19 0.73
C VAL A 148 7.64 13.16 1.59
N GLN A 149 6.38 13.43 1.93
CA GLN A 149 5.50 12.52 2.64
C GLN A 149 4.29 12.19 1.80
N LEU A 150 3.89 10.93 1.87
CA LEU A 150 2.77 10.38 1.16
C LEU A 150 1.87 9.67 2.14
N SER A 151 0.58 9.98 2.10
CA SER A 151 -0.44 9.22 2.82
C SER A 151 -1.45 8.68 1.82
N TYR A 152 -1.62 7.36 1.82
CA TYR A 152 -2.54 6.67 0.93
C TYR A 152 -3.41 5.70 1.74
N LYS A 153 -4.73 5.85 1.62
CA LYS A 153 -5.68 4.90 2.19
C LYS A 153 -5.86 3.73 1.22
N TYR A 154 -5.38 2.56 1.61
CA TYR A 154 -5.46 1.37 0.79
C TYR A 154 -6.92 0.92 0.63
N ILE A 155 -7.37 0.86 -0.63
CA ILE A 155 -8.69 0.34 -0.99
C ILE A 155 -8.48 -1.10 -1.46
N PRO A 156 -8.84 -2.11 -0.65
CA PRO A 156 -8.66 -3.50 -1.02
C PRO A 156 -9.55 -3.86 -2.22
N TYR A 157 -9.07 -4.78 -3.05
CA TYR A 157 -9.84 -5.27 -4.20
C TYR A 157 -10.99 -6.16 -3.76
N LEU A 158 -10.76 -6.92 -2.70
CA LEU A 158 -11.80 -7.61 -1.96
C LEU A 158 -12.47 -6.61 -1.01
N ALA A 159 -13.78 -6.69 -0.84
CA ALA A 159 -14.55 -5.82 0.05
C ALA A 159 -14.29 -6.11 1.54
N LEU A 160 -13.02 -6.02 1.95
CA LEU A 160 -12.58 -6.25 3.31
C LEU A 160 -12.94 -5.03 4.16
N PRO A 161 -13.37 -5.24 5.41
CA PRO A 161 -13.74 -4.15 6.32
C PRO A 161 -12.52 -3.36 6.82
N ILE A 162 -11.29 -3.80 6.52
CA ILE A 162 -10.05 -3.19 6.98
C ILE A 162 -9.42 -2.44 5.81
N GLN A 163 -9.21 -1.13 5.99
CA GLN A 163 -8.59 -0.25 5.02
C GLN A 163 -7.38 0.44 5.68
N PRO A 164 -6.19 -0.19 5.67
CA PRO A 164 -5.01 0.40 6.29
C PRO A 164 -4.55 1.64 5.51
N THR A 165 -3.99 2.60 6.22
CA THR A 165 -3.35 3.77 5.60
C THR A 165 -1.85 3.56 5.54
N PHE A 166 -1.29 3.61 4.33
CA PHE A 166 0.15 3.59 4.11
C PHE A 166 0.70 5.00 4.20
N ASN A 167 1.69 5.18 5.08
CA ASN A 167 2.45 6.40 5.20
C ASN A 167 3.88 6.13 4.73
N VAL A 168 4.31 6.85 3.72
CA VAL A 168 5.65 6.76 3.14
C VAL A 168 6.30 8.12 3.33
N ARG A 169 7.55 8.11 3.80
CA ARG A 169 8.36 9.32 3.93
C ARG A 169 9.71 9.08 3.28
N ALA A 170 10.14 10.05 2.52
CA ALA A 170 11.50 10.10 2.02
C ALA A 170 12.08 11.49 2.30
N GLN A 171 13.40 11.57 2.43
CA GLN A 171 14.13 12.81 2.68
C GLN A 171 15.41 12.84 1.85
N GLY A 172 15.78 14.03 1.38
CA GLY A 172 17.01 14.25 0.62
C GLY A 172 17.51 15.68 0.77
N ARG A 173 18.74 15.93 0.32
CA ARG A 173 19.37 17.25 0.43
C ARG A 173 19.61 17.85 -0.94
N ILE A 174 19.23 19.12 -1.11
CA ILE A 174 19.43 19.88 -2.33
C ILE A 174 20.93 20.08 -2.53
N VAL A 175 21.38 19.94 -3.77
CA VAL A 175 22.80 20.14 -4.16
C VAL A 175 22.97 21.23 -5.21
N ASN A 176 21.88 21.70 -5.81
CA ASN A 176 21.90 22.68 -6.88
C ASN A 176 21.20 23.96 -6.46
#